data_AF-A0A2E7YYW5-F1
#
_entry.id   AF-A0A2E7YYW5-F1
#
_cell.length_a   1.000
_cell.length_b   1.000
_cell.length_c   1.000
_cell.angle_alpha   90.00
_cell.angle_beta   90.00
_cell.angle_gamma   90.00
#
_symmetry.space_group_name_H-M   'P 1'
#
loop_
_entity.id
_entity.type
_entity.pdbx_description
1 polymer ?
#
loop_
_entity_poly.entity_id
_entity_poly.type
_entity_poly.pdbx_seq_one_letter_code
_entity_poly.pdbx_strand_id
1 'polypeptide(L)'
;MRYFSAISSLIVLNILTVLFLLYLGNVSREIEKQNYTLEKKINFINDQIRINEIEFSLYHNYGYLKKLHKVYFDGEQFESFSNKRLSFVDIQKKNFKNIYTVGTQ
;
A
#
# COMPACT_ATOMS: atom_id res chain seq x y z
N MET A 1 -22.00 -48.75 -45.85
CA MET A 1 -22.89 -47.66 -46.30
C MET A 1 -22.05 -46.50 -46.82
N ARG A 2 -22.39 -45.90 -47.97
CA ARG A 2 -21.56 -44.88 -48.67
C ARG A 2 -21.26 -43.60 -47.88
N TYR A 3 -21.99 -43.32 -46.79
CA TYR A 3 -21.83 -42.08 -46.00
C TYR A 3 -21.34 -42.30 -44.56
N PHE A 4 -21.13 -43.56 -44.14
CA PHE A 4 -20.82 -43.88 -42.75
C PHE A 4 -19.51 -43.25 -42.27
N SER A 5 -18.47 -43.24 -43.11
CA SER A 5 -17.18 -42.64 -42.80
C SER A 5 -17.28 -41.12 -42.59
N ALA A 6 -18.02 -40.42 -43.45
CA ALA A 6 -18.23 -38.97 -43.32
C ALA A 6 -19.02 -38.61 -42.06
N ILE A 7 -20.09 -39.36 -41.75
CA ILE A 7 -20.90 -39.15 -40.55
C ILE A 7 -20.06 -39.37 -39.27
N SER A 8 -19.28 -40.46 -39.23
CA SER A 8 -18.40 -40.74 -38.10
C SER A 8 -17.33 -39.66 -37.89
N SER A 9 -16.71 -39.18 -38.98
CA SER A 9 -15.73 -38.09 -38.93
C SER A 9 -16.33 -36.78 -38.38
N LEU A 10 -17.55 -36.42 -38.79
CA LEU A 10 -18.25 -35.24 -38.28
C LEU A 10 -18.55 -35.34 -36.78
N ILE A 11 -18.95 -36.52 -36.30
CA ILE A 11 -19.21 -36.75 -34.87
C ILE A 11 -17.93 -36.58 -34.05
N VAL A 12 -16.81 -37.16 -34.52
CA VAL A 12 -15.51 -37.02 -33.84
C VAL A 12 -15.07 -35.56 -33.81
N LEU A 13 -15.20 -34.84 -34.93
CA LEU A 13 -14.86 -33.42 -34.99
C LEU A 13 -15.72 -32.60 -34.02
N ASN A 14 -17.02 -32.89 -33.92
CA ASN A 14 -17.93 -32.19 -33.03
C ASN A 14 -17.52 -32.40 -31.55
N ILE A 15 -17.23 -33.63 -31.16
CA ILE A 15 -16.73 -33.95 -29.80
C ILE A 15 -15.43 -33.19 -29.53
N LEU A 16 -14.51 -33.16 -30.50
CA LEU A 16 -13.25 -32.43 -30.36
C LEU A 16 -13.47 -30.93 -30.17
N THR A 17 -14.40 -30.33 -30.92
CA THR A 17 -14.73 -28.90 -30.78
C THR A 17 -15.34 -28.57 -29.42
N VAL A 18 -16.21 -29.43 -28.88
CA VAL A 18 -16.79 -29.23 -27.54
C VAL A 18 -15.71 -29.31 -26.47
N LEU A 19 -14.82 -30.30 -26.53
CA LEU A 19 -13.70 -30.42 -25.59
C LEU A 19 -12.77 -29.21 -25.67
N PHE A 20 -12.48 -28.71 -26.87
CA PHE A 20 -11.66 -27.53 -27.07
C PHE A 20 -12.32 -26.26 -26.50
N LEU A 21 -13.62 -26.08 -26.71
CA LEU A 21 -14.38 -24.96 -26.13
C LEU A 21 -14.39 -25.00 -24.60
N LEU A 22 -14.56 -26.18 -24.00
CA LEU A 22 -14.49 -26.34 -22.55
C LEU A 22 -13.11 -26.00 -22.00
N TYR A 23 -12.05 -26.43 -22.69
CA TYR A 23 -10.67 -26.11 -22.33
C TYR A 23 -10.42 -24.59 -22.39
N LEU A 24 -10.77 -23.94 -23.50
CA LEU A 24 -10.61 -22.50 -23.66
C LEU A 24 -11.44 -21.72 -22.63
N GLY A 25 -12.68 -22.14 -22.36
CA GLY A 25 -13.52 -21.52 -21.35
C GLY A 25 -12.89 -21.59 -19.94
N ASN A 26 -12.28 -22.72 -19.60
CA ASN A 26 -11.60 -22.89 -18.32
C ASN A 26 -10.37 -21.98 -18.19
N VAL A 27 -9.51 -21.95 -19.23
CA VAL A 27 -8.32 -21.10 -19.26
C VAL A 27 -8.70 -19.61 -19.22
N SER A 28 -9.68 -19.21 -20.04
CA SER A 28 -10.17 -17.84 -20.08
C SER A 28 -10.69 -17.38 -18.73
N ARG A 29 -11.45 -18.23 -18.02
CA ARG A 29 -11.99 -17.90 -16.71
C ARG A 29 -10.91 -17.73 -15.65
N GLU A 30 -9.84 -18.51 -15.72
CA GLU A 30 -8.74 -18.36 -14.78
C GLU A 30 -7.94 -17.08 -15.04
N ILE A 31 -7.70 -16.75 -16.31
CA ILE A 31 -7.08 -15.47 -16.71
C ILE A 31 -7.94 -14.29 -16.26
N GLU A 32 -9.27 -14.36 -16.42
CA GLU A 32 -10.19 -13.31 -15.99
C GLU A 32 -10.09 -13.03 -14.48
N LYS A 33 -10.07 -14.07 -13.65
CA LYS A 33 -9.89 -13.92 -12.19
C LYS A 33 -8.53 -13.28 -11.84
N GLN A 34 -7.47 -13.71 -12.52
CA GLN A 34 -6.13 -13.17 -12.31
C GLN A 34 -6.07 -11.70 -12.69
N ASN A 35 -6.64 -11.32 -13.83
CA ASN A 35 -6.72 -9.93 -14.29
C ASN A 35 -7.50 -9.06 -13.31
N TYR A 36 -8.68 -9.52 -12.86
CA TYR A 36 -9.47 -8.80 -11.87
C TYR A 36 -8.72 -8.59 -10.54
N THR A 37 -7.98 -9.61 -10.10
CA THR A 37 -7.14 -9.50 -8.89
C THR A 37 -5.98 -8.53 -9.09
N LEU A 38 -5.35 -8.56 -10.25
CA LEU A 38 -4.25 -7.67 -10.59
C LEU A 38 -4.72 -6.21 -10.69
N GLU A 39 -5.85 -5.96 -11.33
CA GLU A 39 -6.48 -4.65 -11.43
C GLU A 39 -6.74 -4.06 -10.04
N LYS A 40 -7.30 -4.85 -9.12
CA LYS A 40 -7.47 -4.41 -7.72
C LYS A 40 -6.17 -4.03 -7.04
N LYS A 41 -5.11 -4.81 -7.24
CA LYS A 41 -3.78 -4.51 -6.67
C LYS A 41 -3.19 -3.24 -7.26
N ILE A 42 -3.32 -3.04 -8.57
CA ILE A 42 -2.87 -1.82 -9.26
C ILE A 42 -3.60 -0.60 -8.69
N ASN A 43 -4.93 -0.67 -8.57
CA ASN A 43 -5.72 0.42 -8.03
C ASN A 43 -5.35 0.75 -6.57
N PHE A 44 -5.15 -0.28 -5.74
CA PHE A 44 -4.68 -0.09 -4.37
C PHE A 44 -3.31 0.63 -4.31
N ILE A 45 -2.33 0.19 -5.11
CA ILE A 45 -1.01 0.82 -5.16
C ILE A 45 -1.12 2.26 -5.66
N ASN A 46 -1.96 2.51 -6.68
CA ASN A 46 -2.16 3.84 -7.22
C ASN A 46 -2.75 4.81 -6.18
N ASP A 47 -3.70 4.36 -5.38
CA ASP A 47 -4.24 5.16 -4.28
C ASP A 47 -3.17 5.46 -3.21
N GLN A 48 -2.31 4.48 -2.89
CA GLN A 48 -1.18 4.71 -1.97
C GLN A 48 -0.17 5.72 -2.53
N ILE A 49 0.16 5.65 -3.81
CA ILE A 49 1.04 6.61 -4.47
C ILE A 49 0.42 8.02 -4.40
N ARG A 50 -0.87 8.15 -4.69
CA ARG A 50 -1.56 9.45 -4.61
C ARG A 50 -1.53 10.04 -3.20
N ILE A 51 -1.73 9.22 -2.17
CA ILE A 51 -1.61 9.65 -0.77
C ILE A 51 -0.18 10.11 -0.49
N ASN A 52 0.83 9.31 -0.88
CA ASN A 52 2.23 9.64 -0.67
C ASN A 52 2.64 10.93 -1.37
N GLU A 53 2.13 11.20 -2.58
CA GLU A 53 2.37 12.46 -3.29
C GLU A 53 1.76 13.66 -2.54
N ILE A 54 0.55 13.51 -2.01
CA ILE A 54 -0.09 14.54 -1.19
C ILE A 54 0.73 14.77 0.09
N GLU A 55 1.10 13.72 0.81
CA GLU A 55 1.94 13.83 2.00
C GLU A 55 3.27 14.49 1.69
N PHE A 56 3.97 14.05 0.64
CA PHE A 56 5.21 14.65 0.19
C PHE A 56 5.05 16.14 -0.09
N SER A 57 3.99 16.53 -0.82
CA SER A 57 3.70 17.92 -1.14
C SER A 57 3.41 18.78 0.10
N LEU A 58 2.73 18.21 1.11
CA LEU A 58 2.46 18.88 2.39
C LEU A 58 3.75 19.03 3.20
N TYR A 59 4.52 17.96 3.34
CA TYR A 59 5.78 17.97 4.10
C TYR A 59 6.90 18.76 3.42
N HIS A 60 6.82 19.03 2.11
CA HIS A 60 7.74 19.92 1.40
C HIS A 60 7.21 21.35 1.25
N ASN A 61 5.98 21.63 1.68
CA ASN A 61 5.45 22.98 1.69
C ASN A 61 5.98 23.75 2.91
N TYR A 62 6.89 24.68 2.66
CA TYR A 62 7.48 25.53 3.70
C TYR A 62 6.44 26.27 4.56
N GLY A 63 5.34 26.73 3.95
CA GLY A 63 4.25 27.40 4.66
C GLY A 63 3.48 26.47 5.61
N TYR A 64 3.25 25.22 5.19
CA TYR A 64 2.67 24.17 6.03
C TYR A 64 3.61 23.81 7.18
N LEU A 65 4.89 23.54 6.89
CA LEU A 65 5.93 23.28 7.90
C LEU A 65 6.02 24.40 8.93
N LYS A 66 5.97 25.67 8.50
CA LYS A 66 6.00 26.84 9.39
C LYS A 66 4.76 26.91 10.30
N LYS A 67 3.57 26.62 9.76
CA LYS A 67 2.33 26.53 10.56
C LYS A 67 2.40 25.37 11.54
N LEU A 68 2.89 24.21 11.12
CA LEU A 68 3.07 23.04 11.97
C LEU A 68 4.06 23.35 13.11
N HIS A 69 5.19 23.98 12.77
CA HIS A 69 6.15 24.45 13.77
C HIS A 69 5.48 25.40 14.77
N LYS A 70 4.69 26.36 14.30
CA LYS A 70 3.95 27.29 15.16
C LYS A 70 2.98 26.58 16.10
N VAL A 71 2.23 25.58 15.61
CA VAL A 71 1.29 24.81 16.44
C VAL A 71 2.00 24.00 17.53
N TYR A 72 3.11 23.34 17.19
CA TYR A 72 3.83 22.47 18.13
C TYR A 72 4.83 23.20 19.03
N PHE A 73 5.38 24.34 18.59
CA PHE A 73 6.50 25.02 19.26
C PHE A 73 6.19 26.47 19.68
N ASP A 74 5.20 27.17 19.10
CA ASP A 74 4.88 28.56 19.48
C ASP A 74 3.67 28.65 20.45
N GLY A 75 3.20 27.54 21.02
CA GLY A 75 2.28 27.60 22.15
C GLY A 75 2.99 28.20 23.37
N GLU A 76 2.30 29.05 24.15
CA GLU A 76 2.81 29.81 25.32
C GLU A 76 3.48 28.96 26.43
N GLN A 77 3.58 27.65 26.25
CA GLN A 77 4.25 26.72 27.16
C GLN A 77 5.75 26.54 26.87
N PHE A 78 6.31 27.14 25.81
CA PHE A 78 7.71 26.87 25.42
C PHE A 78 8.77 27.47 26.36
N GLU A 79 8.46 28.53 27.11
CA GLU A 79 9.39 29.07 28.11
C GLU A 79 9.69 28.07 29.25
N SER A 80 8.81 27.07 29.47
CA SER A 80 9.04 26.02 30.48
C SER A 80 9.95 24.87 29.98
N PHE A 81 10.26 24.77 28.69
CA PHE A 81 10.98 23.61 28.12
C PHE A 81 12.49 23.80 27.94
N SER A 82 13.04 25.00 28.19
CA SER A 82 14.48 25.25 28.11
C SER A 82 15.32 24.28 28.96
N ASN A 83 14.76 23.77 30.07
CA ASN A 83 15.45 22.89 31.01
C ASN A 83 15.07 21.40 30.87
N LYS A 84 14.29 21.01 29.85
CA LYS A 84 13.78 19.63 29.70
C LYS A 84 14.36 18.86 28.50
N ARG A 85 15.18 19.49 27.66
CA ARG A 85 15.83 18.82 26.53
C ARG A 85 17.20 18.29 26.94
N LEU A 86 17.34 16.97 26.98
CA LEU A 86 18.63 16.30 27.14
C LEU A 86 19.38 16.35 25.81
N SER A 87 20.53 17.03 25.77
CA SER A 87 21.44 16.93 24.62
C SER A 87 22.03 15.52 24.53
N PHE A 88 22.20 14.99 23.32
CA PHE A 88 22.89 13.72 23.10
C PHE A 88 24.32 13.73 23.69
N VAL A 89 24.96 14.90 23.71
CA VAL A 89 26.27 15.12 24.32
C VAL A 89 26.22 14.96 25.84
N ASP A 90 25.13 15.37 26.48
CA ASP A 90 24.94 15.24 27.93
C ASP A 90 24.64 13.80 28.33
N ILE A 91 23.96 13.04 27.45
CA ILE A 91 23.74 11.59 27.59
C ILE A 91 25.06 10.83 27.54
N GLN A 92 25.93 11.14 26.58
CA GLN A 92 27.27 10.53 26.50
C GLN A 92 28.14 10.85 27.72
N LYS A 93 28.04 12.08 28.25
CA LYS A 93 28.83 12.53 29.40
C LYS A 93 28.23 12.13 30.77
N LYS A 94 27.08 11.45 30.79
CA LYS A 94 26.34 11.03 32.01
C LYS A 94 26.12 12.14 33.03
N ASN A 95 26.09 13.41 32.60
CA ASN A 95 26.04 14.55 33.51
C ASN A 95 24.61 15.08 33.61
N PHE A 96 23.75 14.27 34.24
CA PHE A 96 22.33 14.57 34.35
C PHE A 96 22.02 15.32 35.64
N LYS A 97 22.00 16.66 35.60
CA LYS A 97 21.42 17.44 36.70
C LYS A 97 19.89 17.51 36.50
N ASN A 98 19.14 17.02 37.49
CA ASN A 98 17.67 17.12 37.62
C ASN A 98 16.82 16.32 36.60
N ILE A 99 17.01 15.00 36.55
CA ILE A 99 15.97 14.12 35.97
C ILE A 99 14.94 13.82 37.05
N TYR A 100 13.73 14.36 36.89
CA TYR A 100 12.58 13.98 37.73
C TYR A 100 11.85 12.81 37.07
N THR A 101 11.96 11.61 37.65
CA THR A 101 11.15 10.46 37.25
C THR A 101 9.81 10.52 37.96
N VAL A 102 8.70 10.55 37.20
CA VAL A 102 7.37 10.38 37.77
C VAL A 102 7.10 8.88 37.94
N GLY A 103 6.97 8.44 39.19
CA GLY A 103 6.53 7.09 39.52
C GLY A 103 5.02 6.99 39.33
N THR A 104 4.56 6.01 38.57
CA THR A 104 3.16 5.60 38.60
C THR A 104 2.94 4.77 39.87
N GLN A 105 2.13 5.28 40.80
CA GLN A 105 1.57 4.47 41.90
C GLN A 105 0.57 3.46 41.34
#